data_AF-A0A1D2W4H4-F1
#
_entry.id   AF-A0A1D2W4H4-F1
#
_cell.length_a   1.000
_cell.length_b   1.000
_cell.length_c   1.000
_cell.angle_alpha   90.00
_cell.angle_beta   90.00
_cell.angle_gamma   90.00
#
_symmetry.space_group_name_H-M   'P 1'
#
loop_
_entity.id
_entity.type
_entity.pdbx_description
1 polymer ?
#
loop_
_entity_poly.entity_id
_entity_poly.type
_entity_poly.pdbx_seq_one_letter_code
_entity_poly.pdbx_strand_id
1 'polypeptide(L)'
;MHYKHDTLPLILQHYGMPTSCLDVTSDINIALFFALNKFSSDKQCYEPLNINECNDAVIYLFAEALNYKGNDGTRIRSSEDIINFFGSANLSVPLRIKRQKCGLLYGSSYYGINYYLDLLIGKIVLKDFNELFKTPQQDFLFPSGKDDEIFRLLEMYKPELPYLMKYKPKNKFTNRKQLEIYL
;
A
#
# COMPACT_ATOMS: atom_id res chain seq x y z
N MET A 1 -11.46 2.01 -26.29
CA MET A 1 -10.43 1.69 -25.28
C MET A 1 -10.33 2.91 -24.35
N HIS A 2 -11.15 2.96 -23.30
CA HIS A 2 -11.28 4.12 -22.41
C HIS A 2 -10.67 3.82 -21.03
N TYR A 3 -9.33 3.79 -20.93
CA TYR A 3 -8.58 3.64 -19.67
C TYR A 3 -8.31 5.00 -18.99
N LYS A 4 -9.35 5.81 -18.79
CA LYS A 4 -9.21 7.11 -18.09
C LYS A 4 -9.70 7.10 -16.63
N HIS A 5 -10.16 5.95 -16.12
CA HIS A 5 -10.86 5.90 -14.82
C HIS A 5 -10.09 5.24 -13.66
N ASP A 6 -8.91 4.66 -13.89
CA ASP A 6 -8.32 3.73 -12.91
C ASP A 6 -7.17 4.30 -12.07
N THR A 7 -6.73 5.56 -12.27
CA THR A 7 -5.63 6.13 -11.47
C THR A 7 -6.07 6.79 -10.18
N LEU A 8 -7.27 7.38 -10.15
CA LEU A 8 -7.76 8.08 -8.97
C LEU A 8 -7.85 7.15 -7.74
N PRO A 9 -8.37 5.92 -7.83
CA PRO A 9 -8.33 4.99 -6.69
C PRO A 9 -6.91 4.71 -6.18
N LEU A 10 -5.93 4.64 -7.09
CA LEU A 10 -4.52 4.38 -6.76
C LEU A 10 -3.84 5.57 -6.10
N ILE A 11 -4.31 6.79 -6.35
CA ILE A 11 -3.88 7.98 -5.62
C ILE A 11 -4.58 8.01 -4.26
N LEU A 12 -5.90 7.77 -4.23
CA LEU A 12 -6.72 7.90 -3.04
C LEU A 12 -6.45 6.81 -1.98
N GLN A 13 -5.90 5.65 -2.35
CA GLN A 13 -5.51 4.62 -1.36
C GLN A 13 -4.44 5.11 -0.39
N HIS A 14 -3.51 5.97 -0.83
CA HIS A 14 -2.55 6.64 0.05
C HIS A 14 -3.23 7.54 1.10
N TYR A 15 -4.48 7.93 0.86
CA TYR A 15 -5.32 8.74 1.73
C TYR A 15 -6.39 7.92 2.45
N GLY A 16 -6.29 6.59 2.44
CA GLY A 16 -7.19 5.69 3.16
C GLY A 16 -8.46 5.30 2.40
N MET A 17 -8.56 5.59 1.10
CA MET A 17 -9.65 5.04 0.30
C MET A 17 -9.47 3.53 0.16
N PRO A 18 -10.50 2.72 0.48
CA PRO A 18 -10.43 1.29 0.27
C PRO A 18 -10.33 0.99 -1.23
N THR A 19 -9.32 0.22 -1.63
CA THR A 19 -9.14 -0.31 -2.99
C THR A 19 -8.98 -1.83 -2.96
N SER A 20 -9.19 -2.48 -4.11
CA SER A 20 -8.93 -3.92 -4.28
C SER A 20 -7.46 -4.22 -4.56
N CYS A 21 -6.64 -3.19 -4.67
CA CYS A 21 -5.23 -3.29 -5.00
C CYS A 21 -4.43 -3.24 -3.71
N LEU A 22 -3.39 -4.05 -3.62
CA LEU A 22 -2.42 -4.00 -2.53
C LEU A 22 -1.34 -2.98 -2.87
N ASP A 23 -1.15 -2.00 -1.98
CA ASP A 23 0.04 -1.15 -1.96
C ASP A 23 1.25 -1.97 -1.54
N VAL A 24 2.29 -1.93 -2.36
CA VAL A 24 3.59 -2.54 -2.06
C VAL A 24 4.68 -1.48 -2.09
N THR A 25 5.72 -1.64 -1.28
CA THR A 25 6.87 -0.73 -1.25
C THR A 25 8.17 -1.52 -1.39
N SER A 26 9.16 -0.93 -2.05
CA SER A 26 10.54 -1.43 -2.10
C SER A 26 11.39 -0.87 -0.95
N ASP A 27 10.87 0.05 -0.14
CA ASP A 27 11.58 0.64 0.99
C ASP A 27 11.29 -0.13 2.28
N ILE A 28 12.31 -0.82 2.80
CA ILE A 28 12.18 -1.64 4.01
C ILE A 28 11.75 -0.82 5.24
N ASN A 29 12.14 0.45 5.35
CA ASN A 29 11.78 1.26 6.51
C ASN A 29 10.29 1.61 6.50
N ILE A 30 9.72 1.76 5.30
CA ILE A 30 8.28 2.00 5.14
C ILE A 30 7.50 0.71 5.41
N ALA A 31 7.97 -0.42 4.88
CA ALA A 31 7.39 -1.72 5.19
C ALA A 31 7.40 -1.99 6.71
N LEU A 32 8.51 -1.69 7.39
CA LEU A 32 8.63 -1.79 8.84
C LEU A 32 7.68 -0.82 9.57
N PHE A 33 7.52 0.42 9.10
CA PHE A 33 6.54 1.34 9.69
C PHE A 33 5.14 0.71 9.71
N PHE A 34 4.65 0.23 8.57
CA PHE A 34 3.31 -0.37 8.49
C PHE A 34 3.20 -1.72 9.22
N ALA A 35 4.28 -2.49 9.30
CA ALA A 35 4.29 -3.75 10.04
C ALA A 35 4.27 -3.54 11.56
N LEU A 36 4.86 -2.45 12.06
CA LEU A 36 5.05 -2.18 13.49
C LEU A 36 4.11 -1.11 14.05
N ASN A 37 3.19 -0.58 13.24
CA ASN A 37 2.21 0.40 13.68
C ASN A 37 0.81 -0.04 13.25
N LYS A 38 -0.18 0.15 14.13
CA LYS A 38 -1.59 -0.03 13.82
C LYS A 38 -2.30 1.31 13.76
N PHE A 39 -3.29 1.43 12.89
CA PHE A 39 -4.14 2.61 12.87
C PHE A 39 -5.15 2.56 14.02
N SER A 40 -5.19 3.61 14.82
CA SER A 40 -6.13 3.83 15.93
C SER A 40 -7.28 4.69 15.43
N SER A 41 -8.47 4.09 15.27
CA SER A 41 -9.67 4.82 14.85
C SER A 41 -10.09 5.89 15.85
N ASP A 42 -9.81 5.69 17.14
CA ASP A 42 -10.23 6.63 18.18
C ASP A 42 -9.36 7.90 18.16
N LYS A 43 -8.05 7.72 17.92
CA LYS A 43 -7.08 8.82 17.88
C LYS A 43 -6.83 9.36 16.48
N GLN A 44 -7.33 8.68 15.45
CA GLN A 44 -7.10 9.00 14.03
C GLN A 44 -5.61 9.10 13.68
N CYS A 45 -4.79 8.21 14.25
CA CYS A 45 -3.35 8.16 14.04
C CYS A 45 -2.83 6.73 14.06
N TYR A 46 -1.60 6.54 13.60
CA TYR A 46 -0.85 5.30 13.76
C TYR A 46 -0.20 5.27 15.14
N GLU A 47 -0.31 4.12 15.80
CA GLU A 47 0.32 3.87 17.08
C GLU A 47 1.24 2.67 16.97
N PRO A 48 2.43 2.70 17.60
CA PRO A 48 3.30 1.54 17.67
C PRO A 48 2.56 0.34 18.27
N LEU A 49 2.82 -0.83 17.71
CA LEU A 49 2.40 -2.10 18.30
C LEU A 49 3.06 -2.27 19.66
N ASN A 50 2.33 -2.86 20.62
CA ASN A 50 2.95 -3.30 21.86
C ASN A 50 3.77 -4.59 21.62
N ILE A 51 4.65 -4.94 22.57
CA ILE A 51 5.56 -6.08 22.41
C ILE A 51 4.87 -7.41 22.09
N ASN A 52 3.66 -7.65 22.63
CA ASN A 52 2.91 -8.86 22.35
C ASN A 52 2.35 -8.85 20.92
N GLU A 53 1.93 -7.68 20.43
CA GLU A 53 1.45 -7.50 19.06
C GLU A 53 2.58 -7.57 18.03
N CYS A 54 3.78 -7.13 18.37
CA CYS A 54 4.95 -7.18 17.49
C CYS A 54 5.29 -8.61 17.06
N ASN A 55 5.04 -9.63 17.90
CA ASN A 55 5.39 -11.03 17.60
C ASN A 55 4.58 -11.64 16.45
N ASP A 56 3.47 -11.00 16.07
CA ASP A 56 2.65 -11.39 14.93
C ASP A 56 2.83 -10.45 13.72
N ALA A 57 3.72 -9.45 13.81
CA ALA A 57 3.99 -8.53 12.73
C ALA A 57 4.75 -9.25 11.59
N VAL A 58 4.29 -9.05 10.35
CA VAL A 58 4.81 -9.75 9.18
C VAL A 58 5.09 -8.78 8.04
N ILE A 59 6.24 -8.95 7.39
CA ILE A 59 6.54 -8.38 6.07
C ILE A 59 6.45 -9.48 5.04
N TYR A 60 5.58 -9.30 4.03
CA TYR A 60 5.48 -10.22 2.89
C TYR A 60 6.45 -9.80 1.79
N LEU A 61 7.14 -10.78 1.21
CA LEU A 61 8.12 -10.57 0.15
C LEU A 61 7.53 -11.01 -1.19
N PHE A 62 7.53 -10.10 -2.16
CA PHE A 62 7.07 -10.38 -3.51
C PHE A 62 8.26 -10.46 -4.47
N ALA A 63 8.25 -11.44 -5.38
CA ALA A 63 9.25 -11.61 -6.41
C ALA A 63 9.25 -10.43 -7.37
N GLU A 64 10.36 -9.72 -7.37
CA GLU A 64 10.74 -8.87 -8.49
C GLU A 64 11.37 -9.76 -9.57
N ALA A 65 10.80 -9.77 -10.79
CA ALA A 65 11.50 -10.42 -11.88
C ALA A 65 12.48 -9.43 -12.49
N LEU A 66 13.77 -9.70 -12.33
CA LEU A 66 14.79 -9.10 -13.17
C LEU A 66 14.44 -9.43 -14.63
N ASN A 67 14.40 -8.41 -15.49
CA ASN A 67 14.00 -8.50 -16.91
C ASN A 67 12.49 -8.54 -17.18
N TYR A 68 11.65 -8.02 -16.28
CA TYR A 68 10.29 -7.68 -16.68
C TYR A 68 10.32 -6.54 -17.71
N LYS A 69 9.53 -6.64 -18.79
CA LYS A 69 9.44 -5.60 -19.85
C LYS A 69 8.67 -4.34 -19.38
N GLY A 70 8.85 -3.93 -18.12
CA GLY A 70 8.54 -2.58 -17.67
C GLY A 70 9.60 -1.60 -18.20
N ASN A 71 9.28 -0.31 -18.26
CA ASN A 71 10.20 0.72 -18.78
C ASN A 71 11.49 0.87 -17.95
N ASP A 72 11.48 0.40 -16.70
CA ASP A 72 12.57 0.47 -15.72
C ASP A 72 13.10 -0.92 -15.30
N GLY A 73 12.57 -2.01 -15.89
CA GLY A 73 12.94 -3.38 -15.55
C GLY A 73 12.36 -3.91 -14.23
N THR A 74 11.51 -3.12 -13.54
CA THR A 74 10.90 -3.52 -12.26
C THR A 74 9.47 -4.05 -12.47
N ARG A 75 8.97 -4.79 -11.48
CA ARG A 75 7.55 -5.18 -11.42
C ARG A 75 6.71 -4.22 -10.59
N ILE A 76 7.30 -3.31 -9.83
CA ILE A 76 6.57 -2.33 -9.03
C ILE A 76 6.43 -1.07 -9.85
N ARG A 77 5.21 -0.73 -10.26
CA ARG A 77 4.93 0.58 -10.83
C ARG A 77 4.67 1.54 -9.68
N SER A 78 5.62 2.44 -9.41
CA SER A 78 5.49 3.41 -8.32
C SER A 78 4.27 4.31 -8.54
N SER A 79 3.59 4.70 -7.46
CA SER A 79 2.46 5.63 -7.55
C SER A 79 2.89 7.00 -8.09
N GLU A 80 4.15 7.39 -7.87
CA GLU A 80 4.76 8.56 -8.48
C GLU A 80 4.81 8.44 -10.02
N ASP A 81 5.25 7.31 -10.57
CA ASP A 81 5.26 7.08 -12.02
C ASP A 81 3.86 7.02 -12.61
N ILE A 82 2.89 6.46 -11.87
CA ILE A 82 1.49 6.43 -12.28
C ILE A 82 0.96 7.87 -12.39
N ILE A 83 1.24 8.71 -11.40
CA ILE A 83 0.85 10.13 -11.44
C ILE A 83 1.56 10.85 -12.58
N ASN A 84 2.85 10.66 -12.77
CA ASN A 84 3.60 11.33 -13.83
C ASN A 84 3.12 10.91 -15.23
N PHE A 85 2.68 9.65 -15.39
CA PHE A 85 2.18 9.13 -16.68
C PHE A 85 0.76 9.61 -17.01
N PHE A 86 -0.13 9.67 -16.02
CA PHE A 86 -1.56 10.00 -16.24
C PHE A 86 -1.92 11.44 -15.86
N GLY A 87 -1.08 12.10 -15.08
CA GLY A 87 -1.25 13.47 -14.64
C GLY A 87 -1.05 14.44 -15.80
N SER A 88 -1.80 15.54 -15.77
CA SER A 88 -1.44 16.71 -16.58
C SER A 88 -0.04 17.17 -16.19
N ALA A 89 0.75 17.65 -17.15
CA ALA A 89 2.14 18.11 -16.97
C ALA A 89 2.38 19.16 -15.87
N ASN A 90 1.30 19.68 -15.25
CA ASN A 90 1.32 20.70 -14.21
C ASN A 90 0.99 20.17 -12.80
N LEU A 91 0.68 18.87 -12.62
CA LEU A 91 0.40 18.33 -11.29
C LEU A 91 1.70 17.84 -10.66
N SER A 92 2.14 18.49 -9.58
CA SER A 92 3.24 17.97 -8.77
C SER A 92 2.79 16.73 -8.01
N VAL A 93 3.66 15.72 -7.92
CA VAL A 93 3.37 14.51 -7.15
C VAL A 93 3.25 14.88 -5.66
N PRO A 94 2.14 14.53 -4.98
CA PRO A 94 1.93 14.86 -3.57
C PRO A 94 3.01 14.30 -2.65
N LEU A 95 3.31 15.04 -1.58
CA LEU A 95 4.39 14.70 -0.66
C LEU A 95 4.17 13.36 0.04
N ARG A 96 2.93 13.04 0.41
CA ARG A 96 2.57 11.74 0.99
C ARG A 96 2.96 10.57 0.07
N ILE A 97 2.68 10.69 -1.22
CA ILE A 97 2.97 9.64 -2.21
C ILE A 97 4.47 9.45 -2.37
N LYS A 98 5.23 10.55 -2.47
CA LYS A 98 6.70 10.51 -2.51
C LYS A 98 7.31 9.87 -1.27
N ARG A 99 6.76 10.16 -0.09
CA ARG A 99 7.29 9.68 1.19
C ARG A 99 6.92 8.25 1.51
N GLN A 100 5.75 7.79 1.07
CA GLN A 100 5.31 6.40 1.25
C GLN A 100 5.97 5.45 0.24
N LYS A 101 6.43 5.94 -0.92
CA LYS A 101 7.12 5.12 -1.94
C LYS A 101 6.39 3.79 -2.24
N CYS A 102 5.06 3.81 -2.19
CA CYS A 102 4.26 2.66 -2.55
C CYS A 102 3.97 2.67 -4.04
N GLY A 103 3.55 1.52 -4.53
CA GLY A 103 3.09 1.31 -5.89
C GLY A 103 2.35 -0.01 -6.00
N LEU A 104 2.16 -0.43 -7.24
CA LEU A 104 1.45 -1.67 -7.56
C LEU A 104 2.34 -2.66 -8.27
N LEU A 105 2.13 -3.94 -8.03
CA LEU A 105 2.72 -4.99 -8.86
C LEU A 105 2.09 -4.96 -10.26
N TYR A 106 2.90 -4.98 -11.31
CA TYR A 106 2.43 -4.99 -12.68
C TYR A 106 1.59 -6.25 -12.96
N GLY A 107 0.39 -6.06 -13.51
CA GLY A 107 -0.59 -7.13 -13.71
C GLY A 107 -1.59 -7.25 -12.56
N SER A 108 -1.33 -6.61 -11.42
CA SER A 108 -2.35 -6.42 -10.38
C SER A 108 -3.46 -5.50 -10.89
N SER A 109 -4.70 -5.93 -10.67
CA SER A 109 -5.89 -5.16 -11.01
C SER A 109 -7.05 -5.67 -10.18
N TYR A 110 -8.18 -4.96 -10.23
CA TYR A 110 -9.45 -5.42 -9.66
C TYR A 110 -9.83 -6.84 -10.12
N TYR A 111 -9.49 -7.23 -11.34
CA TYR A 111 -9.79 -8.56 -11.89
C TYR A 111 -8.69 -9.60 -11.57
N GLY A 112 -7.53 -9.16 -11.12
CA GLY A 112 -6.33 -9.96 -10.88
C GLY A 112 -5.87 -9.96 -9.43
N ILE A 113 -6.78 -9.90 -8.46
CA ILE A 113 -6.44 -9.81 -7.02
C ILE A 113 -5.59 -11.00 -6.56
N ASN A 114 -5.78 -12.19 -7.15
CA ASN A 114 -4.97 -13.36 -6.78
C ASN A 114 -3.55 -13.31 -7.35
N TYR A 115 -3.25 -12.41 -8.29
CA TYR A 115 -1.93 -12.32 -8.92
C TYR A 115 -0.83 -11.95 -7.92
N TYR A 116 -1.17 -11.24 -6.83
CA TYR A 116 -0.21 -10.99 -5.75
C TYR A 116 0.32 -12.30 -5.13
N LEU A 117 -0.52 -13.34 -5.03
CA LEU A 117 -0.12 -14.63 -4.45
C LEU A 117 0.86 -15.38 -5.34
N ASP A 118 0.75 -15.25 -6.67
CA ASP A 118 1.68 -15.86 -7.61
C ASP A 118 3.09 -15.29 -7.49
N LEU A 119 3.20 -14.07 -6.96
CA LEU A 119 4.46 -13.37 -6.74
C LEU A 119 4.96 -13.50 -5.29
N LEU A 120 4.18 -14.04 -4.36
CA LEU A 120 4.60 -14.16 -2.97
C LEU A 120 5.69 -15.22 -2.84
N ILE A 121 6.90 -14.82 -2.41
CA ILE A 121 8.06 -15.71 -2.28
C ILE A 121 8.50 -15.94 -0.85
N GLY A 122 7.99 -15.16 0.10
CA GLY A 122 8.38 -15.30 1.49
C GLY A 122 7.60 -14.41 2.43
N LYS A 123 7.81 -14.65 3.72
CA LYS A 123 7.36 -13.80 4.81
C LYS A 123 8.47 -13.68 5.84
N ILE A 124 8.65 -12.49 6.37
CA ILE A 124 9.53 -12.22 7.51
C ILE A 124 8.61 -11.98 8.70
N VAL A 125 8.69 -12.85 9.71
CA VAL A 125 8.00 -12.64 10.98
C VAL A 125 8.92 -11.84 11.88
N LEU A 126 8.47 -10.69 12.35
CA LEU A 126 9.21 -9.85 13.26
C LEU A 126 9.01 -10.42 14.67
N LYS A 127 10.11 -10.81 15.34
CA LYS A 127 10.09 -11.29 16.72
C LYS A 127 11.03 -10.45 17.55
N ASP A 128 10.62 -10.16 18.78
CA ASP A 128 11.44 -9.41 19.76
C ASP A 128 12.02 -8.13 19.13
N PHE A 129 11.18 -7.42 18.36
CA PHE A 129 11.62 -6.26 17.60
C PHE A 129 11.93 -5.09 18.55
N ASN A 130 13.20 -5.01 18.93
CA ASN A 130 13.74 -3.93 19.72
C ASN A 130 14.18 -2.77 18.80
N GLU A 131 14.35 -1.57 19.37
CA GLU A 131 14.56 -0.24 18.76
C GLU A 131 15.68 -0.09 17.68
N LEU A 132 16.29 -1.18 17.21
CA LEU A 132 17.43 -1.19 16.29
C LEU A 132 17.14 -0.62 14.90
N PHE A 133 15.87 -0.59 14.47
CA PHE A 133 15.50 -0.05 13.17
C PHE A 133 14.73 1.26 13.34
N LYS A 134 15.22 2.30 12.67
CA LYS A 134 14.55 3.59 12.61
C LYS A 134 13.48 3.55 11.53
N THR A 135 12.22 3.42 11.91
CA THR A 135 11.10 3.66 11.01
C THR A 135 10.92 5.17 10.81
N PRO A 136 10.44 5.62 9.64
CA PRO A 136 10.00 7.00 9.47
C PRO A 136 8.92 7.35 10.50
N GLN A 137 8.87 8.61 10.90
CA GLN A 137 7.81 9.10 11.77
C GLN A 137 6.48 9.21 11.01
N GLN A 138 5.37 9.12 11.73
CA GLN A 138 4.05 9.22 11.12
C GLN A 138 3.83 10.57 10.43
N ASP A 139 4.22 11.68 11.06
CA ASP A 139 4.10 13.03 10.50
C ASP A 139 4.93 13.23 9.22
N PHE A 140 6.02 12.49 9.09
CA PHE A 140 6.75 12.36 7.84
C PHE A 140 5.89 11.64 6.80
N LEU A 141 5.44 10.40 7.04
CA LEU A 141 4.69 9.63 6.05
C LEU A 141 3.31 10.23 5.70
N PHE A 142 2.68 10.91 6.65
CA PHE A 142 1.34 11.47 6.56
C PHE A 142 1.38 12.97 6.86
N PRO A 143 1.89 13.79 5.91
CA PRO A 143 1.93 15.23 6.07
C PRO A 143 0.53 15.83 6.30
N SER A 144 0.51 16.95 7.03
CA SER A 144 -0.70 17.73 7.27
C SER A 144 -1.22 18.39 5.98
N GLY A 145 -2.46 18.90 6.00
CA GLY A 145 -3.04 19.63 4.88
C GLY A 145 -2.28 20.91 4.48
N LYS A 146 -1.36 21.40 5.32
CA LYS A 146 -0.45 22.51 4.97
C LYS A 146 0.55 22.10 3.89
N ASP A 147 1.02 20.85 3.94
CA ASP A 147 2.09 20.33 3.07
C ASP A 147 1.57 19.33 2.03
N ASP A 148 0.29 18.94 2.14
CA ASP A 148 -0.38 18.02 1.22
C ASP A 148 -1.75 18.57 0.82
N GLU A 149 -1.80 19.19 -0.35
CA GLU A 149 -3.01 19.81 -0.87
C GLU A 149 -4.13 18.81 -1.15
N ILE A 150 -3.82 17.60 -1.60
CA ILE A 150 -4.85 16.57 -1.82
C ILE A 150 -5.48 16.20 -0.49
N PHE A 151 -4.68 16.00 0.57
CA PHE A 151 -5.21 15.72 1.90
C PHE A 151 -6.11 16.86 2.38
N ARG A 152 -5.66 18.11 2.24
CA ARG A 152 -6.45 19.31 2.60
C ARG A 152 -7.81 19.33 1.88
N LEU A 153 -7.83 19.02 0.58
CA LEU A 153 -9.06 19.00 -0.21
C LEU A 153 -9.98 17.85 0.23
N LEU A 154 -9.44 16.66 0.49
CA LEU A 154 -10.23 15.52 0.98
C LEU A 154 -10.86 15.81 2.35
N GLU A 155 -10.13 16.45 3.27
CA GLU A 155 -10.66 16.87 4.56
C GLU A 155 -11.74 17.95 4.44
N MET A 156 -11.56 18.90 3.52
CA MET A 156 -12.49 20.01 3.30
C MET A 156 -13.81 19.53 2.67
N TYR A 157 -13.72 18.73 1.62
CA TYR A 157 -14.90 18.35 0.83
C TYR A 157 -15.56 17.06 1.31
N LYS A 158 -14.85 16.22 2.08
CA LYS A 158 -15.31 14.90 2.55
C LYS A 158 -16.14 14.18 1.48
N PRO A 159 -15.58 14.00 0.27
CA PRO A 159 -16.36 13.48 -0.84
C PRO A 159 -16.91 12.11 -0.47
N GLU A 160 -18.17 11.86 -0.81
CA GLU A 160 -18.68 10.49 -0.77
C GLU A 160 -17.82 9.65 -1.71
N LEU A 161 -17.04 8.75 -1.12
CA LEU A 161 -16.20 7.86 -1.91
C LEU A 161 -17.13 7.03 -2.80
N PRO A 162 -16.91 7.00 -4.13
CA PRO A 162 -17.76 6.25 -5.03
C PRO A 162 -17.85 4.80 -4.54
N TYR A 163 -19.05 4.23 -4.66
CA TYR A 163 -19.48 2.91 -4.18
C TYR A 163 -18.75 1.73 -4.87
N LEU A 164 -17.46 1.85 -5.16
CA LEU A 164 -16.59 0.83 -5.71
C LEU A 164 -16.17 -0.15 -4.61
N MET A 165 -17.14 -0.84 -3.98
CA MET A 165 -16.93 -2.15 -3.35
C MET A 165 -18.21 -2.81 -2.77
N LYS A 166 -19.34 -2.75 -3.49
CA LYS A 166 -20.44 -3.74 -3.27
C LYS A 166 -20.14 -5.10 -3.92
N TYR A 167 -18.87 -5.51 -3.99
CA TYR A 167 -18.54 -6.88 -4.36
C TYR A 167 -18.79 -7.76 -3.13
N LYS A 168 -20.00 -8.32 -3.02
CA LYS A 168 -20.23 -9.49 -2.17
C LYS A 168 -19.61 -10.68 -2.92
N PRO A 169 -18.49 -11.27 -2.46
CA PRO A 169 -18.02 -12.51 -3.07
C PRO A 169 -19.14 -13.54 -2.97
N LYS A 170 -19.72 -13.92 -4.10
CA LYS A 170 -20.64 -15.05 -4.16
C LYS A 170 -19.82 -16.32 -3.99
N ASN A 171 -19.84 -16.85 -2.77
CA ASN A 171 -19.61 -18.23 -2.38
C ASN A 171 -18.17 -18.80 -2.27
N LYS A 172 -17.94 -19.34 -1.05
CA LYS A 172 -17.32 -20.63 -0.70
C LYS A 172 -15.88 -20.91 -1.14
N PHE A 173 -14.92 -20.42 -0.35
CA PHE A 173 -13.66 -21.15 -0.14
C PHE A 173 -13.73 -21.93 1.17
N THR A 174 -14.32 -23.11 1.10
CA THR A 174 -14.15 -24.16 2.11
C THR A 174 -12.77 -24.80 1.95
N ASN A 175 -12.03 -24.87 3.05
CA ASN A 175 -10.85 -25.72 3.29
C ASN A 175 -9.67 -25.58 2.30
N ARG A 176 -8.68 -24.74 2.66
CA ARG A 176 -7.27 -25.04 2.33
C ARG A 176 -6.43 -24.89 3.59
N LYS A 177 -5.79 -26.00 3.96
CA LYS A 177 -4.80 -26.10 5.04
C LYS A 177 -3.69 -25.08 4.80
N GLN A 178 -3.38 -24.29 5.83
CA GLN A 178 -2.14 -23.52 5.91
C GLN A 178 -0.95 -24.49 5.75
N LEU A 179 -0.10 -24.22 4.76
CA LEU A 179 1.23 -24.82 4.67
C LEU A 179 2.14 -24.02 5.60
N GLU A 180 2.34 -24.53 6.80
CA GLU A 180 3.42 -24.09 7.69
C GLU A 180 4.70 -24.78 7.22
N ILE A 181 5.62 -24.01 6.64
CA ILE A 181 7.01 -24.42 6.47
C ILE A 181 7.78 -23.73 7.60
N TYR A 182 8.26 -24.54 8.54
CA TYR A 182 9.20 -24.11 9.57
C TYR A 182 10.60 -24.07 8.93
N LEU A 183 11.26 -22.91 9.06
CA LEU A 183 12.72 -22.78 8.92
C LEU A 183 13.27 -22.35 10.28
#